data_AF-A0A091JG98-F1
#
_entry.id   AF-A0A091JG98-F1
#
_cell.length_a   1.000
_cell.length_b   1.000
_cell.length_c   1.000
_cell.angle_alpha   90.00
_cell.angle_beta   90.00
_cell.angle_gamma   90.00
#
_symmetry.space_group_name_H-M   'P 1'
#
loop_
_entity.id
_entity.type
_entity.pdbx_description
1 polymer ?
#
loop_
_entity_poly.entity_id
_entity_poly.type
_entity_poly.pdbx_seq_one_letter_code
_entity_poly.pdbx_strand_id
1 'polypeptide(L)' 'LQEYPMSNMVTGYASARDMRKYVGELRDFIPGTSGYTVYWIQNEINIYSDVKTKMKRK' A
#
# COMPACT_ATOMS: atom_id res chain seq x y z
N LEU A 1 -33.19 33.48 10.43
CA LEU A 1 -31.98 32.64 10.60
C LEU A 1 -32.44 31.20 10.62
N GLN A 2 -32.05 30.40 9.62
CA GLN A 2 -32.43 28.99 9.58
C GLN A 2 -31.42 28.22 10.43
N GLU A 3 -31.91 27.66 11.54
CA GLU A 3 -31.09 26.99 12.55
C GLU A 3 -30.72 25.59 12.03
N TYR A 4 -29.46 25.43 11.62
CA TYR A 4 -28.95 24.12 11.22
C TYR A 4 -28.80 23.24 12.47
N PRO A 5 -29.21 21.96 12.40
CA PRO A 5 -29.03 21.05 13.52
C PRO A 5 -27.55 20.97 13.87
N MET A 6 -27.22 21.28 15.13
CA MET A 6 -25.84 21.37 15.62
C MET A 6 -25.06 20.05 15.57
N SER A 7 -25.74 18.93 15.30
CA SER A 7 -25.14 17.61 15.31
C SER A 7 -25.68 16.74 14.17
N ASN A 8 -24.82 16.49 13.18
CA ASN A 8 -25.03 15.52 12.10
C ASN A 8 -24.48 14.13 12.47
N MET A 9 -24.26 13.85 13.76
CA MET A 9 -23.67 12.59 14.19
C MET A 9 -24.65 11.44 13.94
N VAL A 10 -24.38 10.64 12.92
CA VAL A 10 -25.15 9.43 12.60
C VAL A 10 -24.85 8.38 13.66
N THR A 11 -25.87 7.94 14.39
CA THR A 11 -25.81 6.89 15.40
C THR A 11 -26.26 5.55 14.79
N GLY A 12 -25.82 4.42 15.36
CA GLY A 12 -26.28 3.08 14.94
C GLY A 12 -25.30 2.25 14.10
N TYR A 13 -24.09 2.74 13.85
CA TYR A 13 -23.03 1.89 13.28
C TYR A 13 -22.55 0.85 14.29
N ALA A 14 -22.30 -0.37 13.81
CA ALA A 14 -21.66 -1.40 14.62
C ALA A 14 -20.29 -0.93 15.09
N SER A 15 -19.96 -1.18 16.37
CA SER A 15 -18.65 -0.85 16.89
C SER A 15 -17.59 -1.75 16.27
N ALA A 16 -16.43 -1.20 15.94
CA ALA A 16 -15.26 -2.00 15.53
C ALA A 16 -14.82 -3.01 16.61
N ARG A 17 -15.30 -2.84 17.85
CA ARG A 17 -15.10 -3.80 18.95
C ARG A 17 -15.94 -5.06 18.80
N ASP A 18 -17.11 -4.94 18.18
CA ASP A 18 -18.08 -6.04 18.03
C ASP A 18 -17.84 -6.86 16.76
N MET A 19 -16.99 -6.36 15.87
CA MET A 19 -16.62 -7.02 14.62
C MET A 19 -15.58 -8.13 14.86
N ARG A 20 -15.70 -9.24 14.11
CA ARG A 20 -14.68 -10.29 14.08
C ARG A 20 -13.36 -9.71 13.55
N LYS A 21 -12.26 -10.00 14.25
CA LYS A 21 -10.92 -9.56 13.88
C LYS A 21 -10.07 -10.76 13.47
N TYR A 22 -9.22 -10.56 12.47
CA TYR A 22 -8.18 -11.53 12.17
C TYR A 22 -7.15 -11.53 13.32
N VAL A 23 -6.82 -12.72 13.82
CA VAL A 23 -5.92 -12.91 14.98
C VAL A 23 -4.60 -13.59 14.59
N GLY A 24 -4.43 -13.92 13.31
CA GLY A 24 -3.19 -14.49 12.82
C GLY A 24 -2.11 -13.42 12.62
N GLU A 25 -0.96 -13.88 12.16
CA GLU A 25 0.13 -12.98 11.82
C GLU A 25 -0.20 -12.16 10.56
N LEU A 26 0.02 -10.85 10.63
CA LEU A 26 -0.09 -9.91 9.52
C LEU A 26 1.25 -9.20 9.39
N ARG A 27 1.86 -9.26 8.19
CA ARG A 27 3.15 -8.63 7.90
C ARG A 27 3.01 -7.64 6.75
N ASP A 28 3.74 -6.54 6.85
CA ASP A 28 3.85 -5.60 5.75
C ASP A 28 4.63 -6.24 4.61
N PHE A 29 4.07 -6.15 3.41
CA PHE A 29 4.73 -6.61 2.20
C PHE A 29 5.61 -5.47 1.65
N ILE A 30 6.89 -5.51 1.99
CA ILE A 30 7.88 -4.51 1.57
C ILE A 30 8.92 -5.21 0.67
N PRO A 31 8.84 -5.05 -0.67
CA PRO A 31 9.75 -5.69 -1.61
C PRO A 31 11.22 -5.35 -1.32
N GLY A 32 12.12 -6.32 -1.41
CA GLY A 32 13.54 -6.19 -1.09
C GLY A 32 13.87 -6.40 0.39
N THR A 33 12.88 -6.54 1.26
CA THR A 33 13.05 -6.88 2.68
C THR A 33 12.37 -8.21 3.01
N SER A 34 12.84 -8.91 4.04
CA SER A 34 12.21 -10.17 4.52
C SER A 34 12.00 -11.25 3.44
N GLY A 35 12.77 -11.21 2.35
CA GLY A 35 12.62 -12.12 1.20
C GLY A 35 11.45 -11.81 0.26
N TYR A 36 10.72 -10.72 0.47
CA TYR A 36 9.65 -10.30 -0.43
C TYR A 36 10.21 -9.74 -1.74
N THR A 37 9.62 -10.17 -2.86
CA THR A 37 10.00 -9.72 -4.21
C THR A 37 8.75 -9.39 -5.00
N VAL A 38 8.82 -8.35 -5.82
CA VAL A 38 7.78 -7.99 -6.80
C VAL A 38 8.37 -8.09 -8.19
N TYR A 39 7.62 -8.70 -9.09
CA TYR A 39 7.94 -8.77 -10.50
C TYR A 39 6.81 -8.19 -11.33
N TRP A 40 7.17 -7.48 -12.39
CA TRP A 40 6.24 -7.05 -13.43
C TRP A 40 6.60 -7.78 -14.71
N ILE A 41 5.61 -8.43 -15.33
CA ILE A 41 5.81 -9.11 -16.61
C ILE A 41 5.92 -8.03 -17.69
N GLN A 42 7.13 -7.88 -18.24
CA GLN A 42 7.37 -7.03 -19.39
C GLN A 42 7.23 -7.86 -20.67
N ASN A 43 6.44 -7.37 -21.62
CA ASN A 43 6.28 -7.99 -22.93
C ASN A 43 7.55 -7.84 -23.79
N GLU A 44 8.43 -6.89 -23.47
CA GLU A 44 9.67 -6.60 -24.19
C GLU A 44 10.82 -6.38 -23.19
N ILE A 45 11.98 -6.97 -23.46
CA ILE A 45 13.18 -6.85 -22.61
C ILE A 45 13.96 -5.61 -23.07
N ASN A 46 13.98 -4.54 -22.27
CA ASN A 46 14.81 -3.36 -22.58
C ASN A 46 16.29 -3.66 -22.30
N ILE A 47 17.02 -4.10 -23.32
CA ILE A 47 18.45 -4.48 -23.27
C ILE A 47 19.37 -3.25 -23.11
N TYR A 48 18.86 -2.01 -23.08
CA TYR A 48 19.67 -0.79 -23.20
C TYR A 48 20.18 -0.19 -21.87
N SER A 49 19.84 -0.77 -20.71
CA SER A 49 20.20 -0.18 -19.41
C SER A 49 21.64 -0.44 -18.95
N ASP A 50 22.34 -1.44 -19.52
CA ASP A 50 23.67 -1.87 -19.06
C ASP A 50 24.83 -1.03 -19.64
N VAL A 51 24.54 -0.12 -20.59
CA VAL A 51 25.56 0.75 -21.21
C VAL A 51 25.82 2.02 -20.40
N LYS A 52 24.85 2.50 -19.59
CA LYS A 52 24.97 3.77 -18.86
C LYS A 52 25.74 3.68 -17.54
N THR A 53 25.92 2.51 -16.96
CA THR A 53 26.69 2.33 -15.71
C THR A 53 28.21 2.35 -15.94
N LYS A 54 28.68 2.13 -17.17
CA LYS A 54 30.12 2.16 -17.50
C LYS A 54 30.71 3.56 -17.74
N MET A 55 29.90 4.62 -17.84
CA MET A 55 30.38 5.99 -18.15
C MET A 55 30.58 6.89 -16.91
N LYS A 56 30.74 6.32 -15.71
CA LYS A 56 31.16 7.07 -14.51
C LYS A 56 32.43 6.48 -13.90
N ARG A 57 33.56 6.66 -14.58
CA ARG A 57 34.87 6.77 -13.94
C ARG A 57 35.47 8.12 -14.35
N LYS A 58 35.68 8.96 -13.34
CA LYS A 58 36.36 10.25 -13.45
C LYS A 58 37.85 10.04 -13.29
#